data_AF-A0A0D0D9F0-F1
#
_entry.id   AF-A0A0D0D9F0-F1
#
_cell.length_a   1.000
_cell.length_b   1.000
_cell.length_c   1.000
_cell.angle_alpha   90.00
_cell.angle_beta   90.00
_cell.angle_gamma   90.00
#
_symmetry.space_group_name_H-M   'P 1'
#
loop_
_entity.id
_entity.type
_entity.pdbx_description
1 polymer ?
#
loop_
_entity_poly.entity_id
_entity_poly.type
_entity_poly.pdbx_seq_one_letter_code
_entity_poly.pdbx_strand_id
1 'polypeptide(L)'
;MHRKVFLQLISELRELGHANSKHVSLEEQLAIFLYMLVTGLTIRHVGEHFQRSNDTISLYDDPGLWLLFILSSQPLYTRYVQLPTGEFISSKINEQPQVLAVLQEHNQGN
;
A
#
# COMPACT_ATOMS: atom_id res chain seq x y z
N MET A 1 2.36 11.80 0.90
CA MET A 1 3.35 10.72 0.64
C MET A 1 4.69 11.35 0.27
N HIS A 2 5.83 10.83 0.73
CA HIS A 2 7.14 11.41 0.39
C HIS A 2 7.56 10.97 -1.03
N ARG A 3 7.98 11.92 -1.89
CA ARG A 3 8.29 11.67 -3.32
C ARG A 3 9.23 10.49 -3.56
N LYS A 4 10.24 10.33 -2.69
CA LYS A 4 11.22 9.22 -2.79
C LYS A 4 10.56 7.85 -2.63
N VAL A 5 9.62 7.72 -1.69
CA VAL A 5 8.89 6.47 -1.41
C VAL A 5 7.96 6.14 -2.58
N PHE A 6 7.29 7.15 -3.13
CA PHE A 6 6.42 6.99 -4.30
C PHE A 6 7.19 6.44 -5.51
N LEU A 7 8.35 7.03 -5.83
CA LEU A 7 9.17 6.58 -6.95
C LEU A 7 9.74 5.17 -6.74
N GLN A 8 10.15 4.85 -5.51
CA GLN A 8 10.60 3.50 -5.16
C GLN A 8 9.49 2.47 -5.37
N LEU A 9 8.27 2.78 -4.94
CA LEU A 9 7.13 1.88 -5.13
C LEU A 9 6.80 1.66 -6.62
N ILE A 10 6.92 2.71 -7.44
CA ILE A 10 6.77 2.58 -8.90
C ILE A 10 7.83 1.67 -9.52
N SER A 11 9.09 1.77 -9.07
CA SER A 11 10.16 0.89 -9.56
C SER A 11 9.87 -0.58 -9.26
N GLU A 12 9.48 -0.88 -8.01
CA GLU A 12 9.14 -2.23 -7.58
C GLU A 12 7.94 -2.79 -8.36
N LEU A 13 6.91 -1.97 -8.60
CA LEU A 13 5.76 -2.39 -9.41
C LEU A 13 6.17 -2.70 -10.86
N ARG A 14 7.11 -1.94 -11.44
CA ARG A 14 7.65 -2.23 -12.78
C ARG A 14 8.45 -3.52 -12.80
N GLU A 15 9.26 -3.79 -11.78
CA GLU A 15 10.01 -5.05 -11.64
C GLU A 15 9.10 -6.27 -11.48
N LEU A 16 7.94 -6.10 -10.83
CA LEU A 16 6.89 -7.12 -10.73
C LEU A 16 6.10 -7.33 -12.03
N GLY A 17 6.43 -6.60 -13.10
CA GLY A 17 5.82 -6.75 -14.43
C GLY A 17 4.61 -5.83 -14.68
N HIS A 18 4.35 -4.86 -13.81
CA HIS A 18 3.27 -3.90 -14.02
C HIS A 18 3.71 -2.75 -14.91
N ALA A 19 2.81 -2.34 -15.79
CA ALA A 19 3.08 -1.31 -16.79
C ALA A 19 1.88 -0.37 -16.91
N ASN A 20 2.08 0.68 -17.71
CA ASN A 20 1.02 1.62 -18.04
C ASN A 20 -0.15 0.89 -18.71
N SER A 21 -1.37 1.30 -18.39
CA SER A 21 -2.55 0.91 -19.17
C SER A 21 -2.66 1.77 -20.43
N LYS A 22 -3.60 1.42 -21.32
CA LYS A 22 -3.91 2.18 -22.53
C LYS A 22 -4.29 3.65 -22.27
N HIS A 23 -4.83 3.94 -21.08
CA HIS A 23 -5.44 5.23 -20.76
C HIS A 23 -4.85 5.91 -19.51
N VAL A 24 -4.09 5.19 -18.70
CA VAL A 24 -3.58 5.66 -17.40
C VAL A 24 -2.18 5.11 -17.17
N SER A 25 -1.23 6.00 -16.88
CA SER A 25 0.16 5.64 -16.53
C SER A 25 0.21 4.94 -15.17
N LEU A 26 1.18 4.04 -14.96
CA LEU A 26 1.37 3.30 -13.69
C LEU A 26 1.45 4.25 -12.48
N GLU A 27 2.09 5.40 -12.67
CA GLU A 27 2.18 6.48 -11.69
C GLU A 27 0.80 7.01 -11.31
N GLU A 28 -0.04 7.28 -12.31
CA GLU A 28 -1.39 7.76 -12.09
C GLU A 28 -2.30 6.66 -11.50
N GLN A 29 -2.10 5.40 -11.88
CA GLN A 29 -2.79 4.26 -11.26
C GLN A 29 -2.51 4.19 -9.76
N LEU A 30 -1.22 4.25 -9.40
CA LEU A 30 -0.79 4.21 -8.01
C LEU A 30 -1.26 5.45 -7.23
N ALA A 31 -1.24 6.63 -7.86
CA ALA A 31 -1.72 7.86 -7.23
C ALA A 31 -3.22 7.81 -6.93
N ILE A 32 -4.03 7.36 -7.89
CA ILE A 32 -5.47 7.16 -7.72
C ILE A 32 -5.73 6.16 -6.58
N PHE A 33 -5.03 5.03 -6.57
CA PHE A 33 -5.18 4.01 -5.54
C PHE A 33 -4.82 4.52 -4.13
N LEU A 34 -3.65 5.16 -3.96
CA LEU A 34 -3.24 5.71 -2.68
C LEU A 34 -4.18 6.83 -2.22
N TYR A 35 -4.68 7.65 -3.15
CA TYR A 35 -5.65 8.70 -2.84
C TYR A 35 -6.97 8.10 -2.35
N MET A 36 -7.49 7.06 -3.01
CA MET A 36 -8.69 6.34 -2.56
C MET A 36 -8.49 5.70 -1.19
N LEU A 37 -7.37 5.02 -0.95
CA LEU A 37 -7.07 4.39 0.34
C LEU A 37 -7.02 5.40 1.50
N VAL A 38 -6.43 6.57 1.27
CA VAL A 38 -6.27 7.59 2.33
C VAL A 38 -7.55 8.37 2.56
N THR A 39 -8.30 8.68 1.50
CA THR A 39 -9.46 9.57 1.60
C THR A 39 -10.79 8.85 1.76
N GLY A 40 -10.86 7.55 1.40
CA GLY A 40 -12.11 6.78 1.46
C GLY A 40 -13.23 7.35 0.58
N LEU A 41 -12.89 8.21 -0.39
CA LEU A 41 -13.86 8.88 -1.25
C LEU A 41 -14.46 7.92 -2.27
N THR A 42 -15.69 8.20 -2.67
CA THR A 42 -16.37 7.46 -3.74
C THR A 42 -15.67 7.69 -5.08
N ILE A 43 -15.77 6.70 -5.97
CA ILE A 43 -15.21 6.72 -7.33
C ILE A 43 -15.55 8.03 -8.07
N ARG A 44 -16.76 8.56 -7.88
CA ARG A 44 -17.21 9.81 -8.50
C ARG A 44 -16.33 11.01 -8.12
N HIS A 45 -16.07 11.20 -6.83
CA HIS A 45 -15.23 12.31 -6.36
C HIS A 45 -13.77 12.14 -6.80
N VAL A 46 -13.30 10.90 -6.89
CA VAL A 46 -11.97 10.57 -7.39
C VAL A 46 -11.90 10.89 -8.90
N GLY A 47 -12.94 10.55 -9.67
CA GLY A 47 -13.07 10.89 -11.08
C GLY A 47 -13.02 12.38 -11.35
N GLU A 48 -13.75 13.15 -10.55
CA GLU A 48 -13.74 14.61 -10.61
C GLU A 48 -12.35 15.19 -10.29
N HIS A 49 -11.65 14.64 -9.30
CA HIS A 49 -10.31 15.11 -8.91
C HIS A 49 -9.23 14.79 -9.96
N PHE A 50 -9.25 13.58 -10.53
CA PHE A 50 -8.26 13.13 -11.51
C PHE A 50 -8.65 13.43 -12.96
N GLN A 51 -9.84 13.99 -13.18
CA GLN A 51 -10.42 14.24 -14.50
C GLN A 51 -10.44 12.96 -15.36
N ARG A 52 -10.90 11.87 -14.75
CA ARG A 52 -11.05 10.57 -15.41
C ARG A 52 -12.48 10.09 -15.31
N SER A 53 -12.91 9.35 -16.33
CA SER A 53 -14.26 8.78 -16.32
C SER A 53 -14.40 7.77 -15.18
N ASN A 54 -15.60 7.68 -14.63
CA ASN A 54 -15.92 6.65 -13.64
C ASN A 54 -15.62 5.26 -14.19
N ASP A 55 -15.84 5.02 -15.49
CA ASP A 55 -15.48 3.76 -16.14
C ASP A 55 -13.96 3.50 -16.12
N THR A 56 -13.11 4.53 -16.23
CA THR A 56 -11.65 4.36 -16.18
C THR A 56 -11.18 4.05 -14.76
N ILE A 57 -11.82 4.65 -13.75
CA ILE A 57 -11.53 4.37 -12.35
C ILE A 57 -12.15 3.04 -11.93
N SER A 58 -13.27 2.67 -12.54
CA SER A 58 -13.99 1.43 -12.29
C SER A 58 -13.49 0.27 -13.16
N LEU A 59 -12.68 0.48 -14.21
CA LEU A 59 -11.94 -0.59 -14.88
C LEU A 59 -10.73 -1.09 -14.08
N TYR A 60 -10.50 -0.52 -12.88
CA TYR A 60 -9.74 -1.19 -11.82
C TYR A 60 -10.59 -2.24 -11.07
N ASP A 61 -11.89 -2.35 -11.35
CA ASP A 61 -12.88 -3.08 -10.54
C ASP A 61 -13.23 -4.49 -11.03
N ASP A 62 -12.43 -5.19 -11.86
CA ASP A 62 -12.56 -6.67 -11.87
C ASP A 62 -11.25 -7.43 -12.18
N PRO A 63 -10.80 -8.40 -11.35
CA PRO A 63 -11.36 -8.85 -10.07
C PRO A 63 -10.42 -8.52 -8.89
N GLY A 64 -10.89 -7.62 -8.02
CA GLY A 64 -10.39 -7.49 -6.65
C GLY A 64 -8.97 -6.94 -6.50
N LEU A 65 -8.85 -5.61 -6.48
CA LEU A 65 -7.81 -4.96 -5.70
C LEU A 65 -6.38 -5.39 -6.06
N TRP A 66 -6.02 -5.54 -7.34
CA TRP A 66 -4.69 -6.03 -7.75
C TRP A 66 -3.53 -5.24 -7.10
N LEU A 67 -3.66 -3.92 -6.93
CA LEU A 67 -2.71 -3.09 -6.18
C LEU A 67 -2.70 -3.41 -4.67
N LEU A 68 -3.84 -3.67 -4.04
CA LEU A 68 -3.86 -4.16 -2.66
C LEU A 68 -3.27 -5.56 -2.57
N PHE A 69 -3.57 -6.45 -3.52
CA PHE A 69 -3.06 -7.80 -3.59
C PHE A 69 -1.53 -7.75 -3.72
N ILE A 70 -0.98 -6.88 -4.56
CA ILE A 70 0.47 -6.70 -4.70
C ILE A 70 1.09 -6.13 -3.42
N LEU A 71 0.51 -5.06 -2.87
CA LEU A 71 1.00 -4.46 -1.62
C LEU A 71 0.88 -5.41 -0.42
N SER A 72 -0.09 -6.32 -0.46
CA SER A 72 -0.33 -7.36 0.53
C SER A 72 0.38 -8.68 0.19
N SER A 73 1.00 -8.80 -0.99
CA SER A 73 1.70 -10.01 -1.43
C SER A 73 3.14 -10.04 -0.92
N GLN A 74 3.72 -11.24 -0.93
CA GLN A 74 4.97 -11.55 -0.25
C GLN A 74 6.28 -10.91 -0.75
N PRO A 75 6.42 -10.18 -1.88
CA PRO A 75 7.63 -9.37 -2.10
C PRO A 75 7.59 -8.01 -1.40
N LEU A 76 6.43 -7.35 -1.28
CA LEU A 76 6.32 -6.01 -0.69
C LEU A 76 6.01 -6.05 0.80
N TYR A 77 5.04 -6.88 1.20
CA TYR A 77 4.65 -6.97 2.60
C TYR A 77 5.83 -7.41 3.48
N THR A 78 6.50 -8.51 3.14
CA THR A 78 7.65 -9.03 3.89
C THR A 78 8.85 -8.07 3.92
N ARG A 79 9.00 -7.21 2.88
CA ARG A 79 10.12 -6.27 2.76
C ARG A 79 9.93 -5.01 3.59
N TYR A 80 8.70 -4.51 3.70
CA TYR A 80 8.39 -3.25 4.37
C TYR A 80 7.68 -3.43 5.72
N VAL A 81 7.01 -4.55 5.93
CA VAL A 81 6.36 -4.94 7.18
C VAL A 81 7.16 -6.08 7.80
N GLN A 82 8.14 -5.71 8.60
CA GLN A 82 8.84 -6.67 9.46
C GLN A 82 8.18 -6.62 10.82
N LEU A 83 7.59 -7.74 11.24
CA LEU A 83 7.27 -7.93 12.64
C LEU A 83 8.57 -7.82 13.43
N PRO A 84 8.58 -7.17 14.61
CA PRO A 84 9.74 -7.17 15.48
C PRO A 84 9.97 -8.61 15.99
N THR A 85 10.64 -9.43 15.20
CA THR A 85 11.38 -10.59 15.70
C THR A 85 12.42 -9.99 16.63
N GLY A 86 12.43 -10.41 17.90
CA GLY A 86 13.00 -9.69 19.06
C GLY A 86 14.43 -9.12 18.99
N GLU A 87 15.14 -9.27 17.87
CA GLU A 87 16.44 -8.64 17.59
C GLU A 87 16.35 -7.23 16.98
N PHE A 88 15.22 -6.84 16.35
CA PHE A 88 15.07 -5.53 15.69
C PHE A 88 13.88 -4.72 16.23
N ILE A 89 13.85 -4.50 17.54
CA ILE A 89 12.95 -3.50 18.12
C ILE A 89 13.60 -2.12 17.95
N SER A 90 13.05 -1.29 17.05
CA SER A 90 13.43 0.13 16.95
C SER A 90 13.31 0.80 18.32
N SER A 91 14.29 1.60 18.74
CA SER A 91 14.30 2.22 20.08
C SER A 91 13.03 2.99 20.42
N LYS A 92 12.32 3.52 19.39
CA LYS A 92 11.01 4.19 19.53
C LYS A 92 9.86 3.28 19.94
N ILE A 93 9.94 1.98 19.65
CA ILE A 93 8.92 1.00 20.05
C ILE A 93 9.10 0.64 21.53
N ASN A 94 10.35 0.65 22.04
CA ASN A 94 10.65 0.40 23.45
C ASN A 94 10.16 1.54 24.37
N GLU A 95 9.89 2.73 23.81
CA GLU A 95 9.34 3.87 24.55
C GLU A 95 7.81 3.83 24.66
N GLN A 96 7.14 2.85 24.04
CA GLN A 96 5.68 2.73 24.07
C GLN A 96 5.23 1.53 24.91
N PRO A 97 4.88 1.73 26.19
CA PRO A 97 4.58 0.64 27.11
C PRO A 97 3.37 -0.20 26.69
N GLN A 98 2.41 0.36 25.97
CA GLN A 98 1.26 -0.40 25.45
C GLN A 98 1.61 -1.39 24.34
N VAL A 99 2.68 -1.14 23.58
CA VAL A 99 3.11 -2.01 22.47
C VAL A 99 3.93 -3.19 23.00
N LEU A 100 4.73 -2.96 24.04
CA LEU A 100 5.47 -3.99 24.77
C LEU A 100 4.53 -5.06 25.36
N ALA A 101 3.39 -4.66 25.93
CA ALA A 101 2.42 -5.59 26.51
C ALA A 101 1.87 -6.58 25.46
N VAL A 102 1.52 -6.08 24.27
CA VAL A 102 0.98 -6.91 23.18
C VAL A 102 2.03 -7.89 22.62
N LEU A 103 3.30 -7.49 22.58
CA LEU A 103 4.40 -8.35 22.11
C LEU A 103 4.78 -9.44 23.13
N GLN A 104 4.56 -9.19 24.43
CA GLN A 104 4.80 -10.18 25.48
C GLN A 104 3.69 -11.23 25.56
N GLU A 105 2.43 -10.85 25.33
CA GLU A 105 1.31 -11.79 25.33
C GLU A 105 1.39 -12.82 24.19
N HIS A 106 1.89 -12.42 23.01
CA HIS A 106 2.02 -13.35 21.89
C HIS A 106 3.15 -14.39 22.08
N ASN A 107 4.14 -14.12 22.94
CA ASN A 107 5.25 -15.04 23.20
C ASN A 107 4.99 -16.05 24.34
N GLN A 108 3.83 -15.98 25.01
CA GLN A 108 3.44 -16.95 26.05
C GLN A 108 2.43 -18.01 25.60
N GLY A 109 1.97 -17.95 24.34
CA GLY A 109 1.13 -18.99 23.74
C GLY A 109 1.94 -19.94 22.87
N ASN A 110 2.67 -20.87 23.48
CA ASN A 110 3.24 -22.05 22.83
C ASN A 110 2.93 -23.28 23.68
#